data_AF-A0A831V8M7-F1
#
_entry.id   AF-A0A831V8M7-F1
#
_cell.length_a   1.000
_cell.length_b   1.000
_cell.length_c   1.000
_cell.angle_alpha   90.00
_cell.angle_beta   90.00
_cell.angle_gamma   90.00
#
_symmetry.space_group_name_H-M   'P 1'
#
loop_
_entity.id
_entity.type
_entity.pdbx_description
1 polymer ?
#
loop_
_entity_poly.entity_id
_entity_poly.type
_entity_poly.pdbx_seq_one_letter_code
_entity_poly.pdbx_strand_id
1 'polypeptide(L)'
;MRVLAIDPGYGRLGMAVLENKNGEEVLVYSVCTETSEKLPHSKRLEEIFQAVRNVIRRFKPEELAIETLLWSRNKKTALLVAESRGV
;
A
#
# COMPACT_ATOMS: atom_id res chain seq x y z
N MET A 1 -19.03 3.49 -4.59
CA MET A 1 -18.01 2.45 -4.35
C MET A 1 -16.65 3.11 -4.25
N ARG A 2 -15.92 2.92 -3.13
CA ARG A 2 -14.52 3.35 -2.99
C ARG A 2 -13.57 2.16 -2.94
N VAL A 3 -12.48 2.24 -3.71
CA VAL A 3 -11.43 1.24 -3.75
C VAL A 3 -10.13 1.86 -3.28
N LEU A 4 -9.44 1.22 -2.34
CA LEU A 4 -8.03 1.48 -2.04
C LEU A 4 -7.17 0.59 -2.93
N ALA A 5 -6.32 1.18 -3.77
CA ALA A 5 -5.32 0.48 -4.56
C ALA A 5 -3.94 0.64 -3.91
N ILE A 6 -3.19 -0.47 -3.79
CA ILE A 6 -1.85 -0.51 -3.18
C ILE A 6 -0.83 -1.13 -4.15
N ASP A 7 0.25 -0.40 -4.37
CA ASP A 7 1.52 -0.89 -4.93
C ASP A 7 2.49 -1.16 -3.75
N PRO A 8 2.70 -2.42 -3.37
CA PRO A 8 3.37 -2.77 -2.13
C PRO A 8 4.89 -2.67 -2.21
N GLY A 9 5.48 -2.04 -1.20
CA GLY A 9 6.91 -2.07 -0.96
C GLY A 9 7.24 -1.71 0.49
N TYR A 10 8.36 -2.24 0.99
CA TYR A 10 8.81 -1.94 2.35
C TYR A 10 9.55 -0.60 2.47
N GLY A 11 10.00 -0.03 1.35
CA GLY A 11 10.67 1.27 1.30
C GLY A 11 9.86 2.39 0.66
N ARG A 12 9.07 2.05 -0.35
CA ARG A 12 8.09 2.93 -0.97
C ARG A 12 6.79 2.14 -1.09
N LEU A 13 5.71 2.73 -0.63
CA LEU A 13 4.37 2.16 -0.67
C LEU A 13 3.47 3.12 -1.44
N GLY A 14 3.03 2.73 -2.63
CA GLY A 14 2.07 3.49 -3.41
C GLY A 14 0.65 3.20 -2.93
N MET A 15 -0.14 4.24 -2.67
CA MET A 15 -1.55 4.10 -2.33
C MET A 15 -2.41 5.11 -3.09
N ALA A 16 -3.56 4.68 -3.59
CA ALA A 16 -4.56 5.54 -4.19
C ALA A 16 -5.97 5.14 -3.74
N VAL A 17 -6.84 6.13 -3.55
CA VAL A 17 -8.27 5.91 -3.35
C VAL A 17 -9.02 6.41 -4.57
N LEU A 18 -9.75 5.51 -5.21
CA LEU A 18 -10.63 5.79 -6.34
C LEU A 18 -12.08 5.67 -5.89
N GLU A 19 -12.96 6.50 -6.46
CA GLU A 19 -14.39 6.43 -6.22
C GLU A 19 -15.12 6.36 -7.56
N ASN A 20 -16.02 5.40 -7.71
CA ASN A 20 -16.96 5.39 -8.83
C ASN A 20 -18.14 6.33 -8.50
N LYS A 21 -18.29 7.40 -9.30
CA LYS A 21 -19.41 8.33 -9.24
C LYS A 21 -20.19 8.23 -10.55
N ASN A 22 -21.37 7.62 -10.49
CA ASN A 22 -22.29 7.49 -11.64
C ASN A 22 -21.64 6.87 -12.89
N GLY A 23 -20.76 5.89 -12.72
CA GLY A 23 -20.06 5.24 -13.83
C GLY A 23 -18.71 5.86 -14.18
N GLU A 24 -18.36 7.01 -13.63
CA GLU A 24 -17.04 7.64 -13.82
C GLU A 24 -16.11 7.33 -12.65
N GLU A 25 -14.87 6.97 -12.97
CA GLU A 25 -13.82 6.76 -11.97
C GLU A 25 -13.13 8.09 -11.64
N VAL A 26 -13.15 8.44 -10.35
CA VAL A 26 -12.56 9.69 -9.86
C VAL A 26 -11.45 9.38 -8.86
N LEU A 27 -10.27 9.98 -9.06
CA LEU A 27 -9.19 9.95 -8.08
C LEU A 27 -9.56 10.84 -6.88
N VAL A 28 -9.68 10.22 -5.70
CA VAL A 28 -9.99 10.93 -4.45
C VAL A 28 -8.72 11.30 -3.68
N TYR A 29 -7.73 10.41 -3.70
CA TYR A 29 -6.49 10.58 -2.96
C TYR A 29 -5.38 9.73 -3.57
N SER A 30 -4.15 10.22 -3.54
CA SER A 30 -2.96 9.41 -3.83
C SER A 30 -1.78 9.85 -2.97
N VAL A 31 -0.92 8.90 -2.63
CA VAL A 31 0.30 9.15 -1.86
C VAL A 31 1.33 8.07 -2.13
N CYS A 32 2.60 8.43 -2.05
CA CYS A 32 3.70 7.49 -1.90
C CYS A 32 4.25 7.65 -0.47
N THR A 33 4.07 6.63 0.36
CA THR A 33 4.67 6.59 1.69
C THR A 33 6.08 6.03 1.58
N GLU A 34 7.05 6.75 2.12
CA GLU A 34 8.46 6.34 2.12
C GLU A 34 8.91 6.05 3.54
N THR A 35 9.61 4.92 3.73
CA THR A 35 10.21 4.57 5.02
C THR A 35 11.73 4.63 4.92
N SER A 36 12.38 5.10 5.97
CA SER A 36 13.84 5.28 5.98
C SER A 36 14.56 3.94 5.94
N GLU A 37 15.57 3.82 5.07
CA GLU A 37 16.46 2.65 5.01
C GLU A 37 17.34 2.50 6.27
N LYS A 38 17.46 3.55 7.08
CA LYS A 38 18.19 3.52 8.34
C LYS A 38 17.41 2.79 9.45
N LEU A 39 16.11 2.56 9.25
CA LEU A 39 15.27 1.87 10.22
C LEU A 39 15.37 0.35 10.09
N PRO A 40 15.31 -0.39 11.21
CA PRO A 40 15.09 -1.83 11.18
C PRO A 40 13.81 -2.19 10.41
N HIS A 41 13.80 -3.33 9.72
CA HIS A 41 12.65 -3.74 8.89
C HIS A 41 11.31 -3.72 9.65
N SER A 42 11.30 -4.18 10.91
CA SER A 42 10.11 -4.16 11.77
C SER A 42 9.54 -2.74 12.00
N LYS A 43 10.40 -1.73 12.11
CA LYS A 43 9.96 -0.33 12.24
C LYS A 43 9.42 0.22 10.93
N ARG A 44 9.96 -0.21 9.80
CA ARG A 44 9.41 0.11 8.47
C ARG A 44 8.01 -0.50 8.28
N LEU A 45 7.81 -1.75 8.73
CA LEU A 45 6.49 -2.39 8.74
C LEU A 45 5.49 -1.66 9.65
N GLU A 46 5.93 -1.17 10.82
CA GLU A 46 5.08 -0.35 11.70
C GLU A 46 4.66 0.97 11.01
N GLU A 47 5.57 1.66 10.32
CA GLU A 47 5.24 2.87 9.56
C GLU A 47 4.24 2.58 8.43
N ILE A 48 4.42 1.48 7.71
CA ILE A 48 3.51 1.01 6.65
C ILE A 48 2.12 0.75 7.22
N PHE A 49 2.03 -0.02 8.32
CA PHE A 49 0.77 -0.30 9.00
C PHE A 49 0.04 0.99 9.37
N GLN A 50 0.73 1.96 9.97
CA GLN A 50 0.09 3.23 10.36
C GLN A 50 -0.37 4.03 9.13
N ALA A 51 0.41 4.05 8.06
CA ALA A 51 0.04 4.74 6.83
C ALA A 51 -1.23 4.14 6.20
N VAL A 52 -1.27 2.83 6.02
CA VAL A 52 -2.43 2.11 5.47
C VAL A 52 -3.65 2.30 6.38
N ARG A 53 -3.49 2.12 7.70
CA ARG A 53 -4.56 2.32 8.68
C ARG A 53 -5.14 3.73 8.62
N ASN A 54 -4.30 4.76 8.47
CA ASN A 54 -4.76 6.13 8.38
C ASN A 54 -5.57 6.38 7.10
N VAL A 55 -5.15 5.83 5.96
CA VAL A 55 -5.90 5.91 4.70
C VAL A 55 -7.25 5.20 4.83
N ILE A 56 -7.27 3.98 5.36
CA ILE A 56 -8.52 3.22 5.57
C ILE A 56 -9.48 3.98 6.50
N ARG A 57 -9.00 4.50 7.63
CA ARG A 57 -9.84 5.24 8.59
C ARG A 57 -10.39 6.54 7.99
N ARG A 58 -9.59 7.24 7.18
CA ARG A 58 -9.96 8.52 6.58
C ARG A 58 -10.98 8.35 5.46
N PHE A 59 -10.76 7.41 4.54
CA PHE A 59 -11.53 7.30 3.32
C PHE A 59 -12.60 6.20 3.34
N LYS A 60 -12.49 5.25 4.28
CA LYS A 60 -13.40 4.11 4.47
C LYS A 60 -13.67 3.39 3.14
N PRO A 61 -12.63 2.87 2.45
CA PRO A 61 -12.81 2.11 1.22
C PRO A 61 -13.66 0.85 1.49
N GLU A 62 -14.44 0.44 0.50
CA GLU A 62 -15.25 -0.78 0.54
C GLU A 62 -14.41 -1.99 0.11
N GLU A 63 -13.45 -1.77 -0.79
CA GLU A 63 -12.58 -2.80 -1.33
C GLU A 63 -11.11 -2.38 -1.33
N LEU A 64 -10.23 -3.39 -1.32
CA LEU A 64 -8.79 -3.25 -1.43
C LEU A 64 -8.30 -4.02 -2.66
N ALA A 65 -7.63 -3.31 -3.56
CA ALA A 65 -6.85 -3.90 -4.65
C ALA A 65 -5.36 -3.80 -4.28
N ILE A 66 -4.63 -4.90 -4.41
CA ILE A 66 -3.18 -4.94 -4.14
C ILE A 66 -2.47 -5.68 -5.26
N GLU A 67 -1.34 -5.15 -5.71
CA GLU A 67 -0.56 -5.76 -6.78
C GLU A 67 -0.11 -7.19 -6.41
N THR A 68 -0.15 -8.10 -7.38
CA THR A 68 0.44 -9.42 -7.25
C THR A 68 1.94 -9.32 -7.48
N LEU A 69 2.71 -9.82 -6.52
CA LEU A 69 4.15 -9.85 -6.64
C LEU A 69 4.59 -10.92 -7.66
N LEU A 70 5.34 -10.49 -8.68
CA LEU A 70 5.95 -11.37 -9.68
C LEU A 70 7.48 -11.34 -9.50
N TRP A 71 8.10 -12.45 -9.11
CA TRP A 71 9.56 -12.51 -8.96
C TRP A 71 10.16 -13.82 -9.49
N SER A 72 11.35 -13.72 -10.10
CA SER A 72 12.12 -14.87 -10.59
C SER A 72 13.55 -14.95 -10.06
N ARG A 73 14.19 -13.82 -9.74
CA ARG A 73 15.62 -13.78 -9.35
C ARG A 73 15.89 -13.33 -7.91
N ASN A 74 15.19 -12.32 -7.39
CA ASN A 74 15.55 -11.68 -6.12
C ASN A 74 14.62 -12.09 -4.95
N LYS A 75 14.78 -13.34 -4.49
CA LYS A 75 13.93 -13.95 -3.46
C LYS A 75 13.96 -13.22 -2.11
N LYS A 76 15.11 -12.67 -1.70
CA LYS A 76 15.26 -11.95 -0.42
C LYS A 76 14.41 -10.68 -0.38
N THR A 77 14.54 -9.82 -1.40
CA THR A 77 13.76 -8.59 -1.51
C THR A 77 12.27 -8.90 -1.65
N ALA A 78 11.92 -9.90 -2.46
CA ALA A 78 10.54 -10.33 -2.62
C ALA A 78 9.90 -10.75 -1.28
N LEU A 79 10.63 -11.47 -0.42
CA LEU A 79 10.14 -11.88 0.89
C LEU A 79 9.86 -10.67 1.80
N LEU A 80 10.75 -9.67 1.82
CA LEU A 80 10.55 -8.44 2.60
C LEU A 80 9.35 -7.62 2.10
N VAL A 81 9.10 -7.60 0.78
CA VAL A 81 7.89 -6.98 0.23
C VAL A 81 6.65 -7.79 0.58
N ALA A 82 6.73 -9.13 0.55
CA ALA A 82 5.63 -9.99 0.96
C ALA A 82 5.23 -9.75 2.44
N GLU A 83 6.21 -9.53 3.33
CA GLU A 83 5.95 -9.13 4.72
C GLU A 83 5.17 -7.80 4.79
N SER A 84 5.56 -6.79 3.98
CA SER A 84 4.82 -5.52 3.91
C SER A 84 3.38 -5.63 3.39
N ARG A 85 3.04 -6.68 2.63
CA ARG A 85 1.66 -6.95 2.19
C ARG A 85 0.79 -7.54 3.31
N GLY A 86 1.41 -8.15 4.31
CA GLY A 86 0.70 -8.82 5.40
C GLY A 86 0.35 -7.91 6.57
N VAL A 87 0.90 -6.70 6.61
CA VAL A 87 0.69 -5.72 7.70
C VAL A 87 -0.35 -4.67 7.35
#